data_AF-A0A833D2L8-F1
#
_entry.id   AF-A0A833D2L8-F1
#
_cell.length_a   1.000
_cell.length_b   1.000
_cell.length_c   1.000
_cell.angle_alpha   90.00
_cell.angle_beta   90.00
_cell.angle_gamma   90.00
#
_symmetry.space_group_name_H-M   'P 1'
#
loop_
_entity.id
_entity.type
_entity.pdbx_description
1 polymer ?
#
loop_
_entity_poly.entity_id
_entity_poly.type
_entity_poly.pdbx_seq_one_letter_code
_entity_poly.pdbx_strand_id
1 'polypeptide(L)'
;EERVGHVIELTMSALKALGIAKPRIAVAALNPHAGEGGLFGDEDDRVLAPVVRWFIEAGHDVSGPIPGDTVFVRAAAGEFDAVVAMYHDQGHIPVKLLGFQIDPATRRWVGLGGVNVTLGLPIIRTSVDHGTAFDIAGKGLANPQSMIEAVEYAERLAIGRRKVARGAAIG
;
A
#
# COMPACT_ATOMS: atom_id res chain seq x y z
N GLU A 1 5.83 0.83 18.41
CA GLU A 1 6.98 0.29 17.67
C GLU A 1 6.64 -1.03 16.99
N GLU A 2 6.31 -2.09 17.75
CA GLU A 2 6.02 -3.44 17.23
C GLU A 2 5.00 -3.48 16.07
N ARG A 3 3.90 -2.72 16.18
CA ARG A 3 2.87 -2.66 15.12
C ARG A 3 3.40 -2.15 13.78
N VAL A 4 4.22 -1.08 13.78
CA VAL A 4 4.70 -0.46 12.54
C VAL A 4 5.74 -1.36 11.88
N GLY A 5 6.65 -1.93 12.67
CA GLY A 5 7.63 -2.89 12.16
C GLY A 5 6.96 -4.10 11.50
N HIS A 6 5.95 -4.67 12.16
CA HIS A 6 5.18 -5.78 11.60
C HIS A 6 4.49 -5.43 10.27
N VAL A 7 3.92 -4.22 10.15
CA VAL A 7 3.31 -3.77 8.89
C VAL A 7 4.35 -3.61 7.79
N ILE A 8 5.54 -3.10 8.08
CA ILE A 8 6.65 -2.99 7.11
C ILE A 8 7.09 -4.39 6.63
N GLU A 9 7.25 -5.36 7.53
CA GLU A 9 7.61 -6.75 7.18
C GLU A 9 6.56 -7.39 6.27
N LEU A 10 5.28 -7.27 6.64
CA LEU A 10 4.18 -7.79 5.84
C LEU A 10 4.15 -7.16 4.44
N THR A 11 4.36 -5.85 4.38
CA THR A 11 4.39 -5.08 3.12
C THR A 11 5.55 -5.53 2.25
N MET A 12 6.75 -5.65 2.83
CA MET A 12 7.94 -6.12 2.12
C MET A 12 7.78 -7.53 1.58
N SER A 13 7.24 -8.45 2.39
CA SER A 13 6.95 -9.82 1.98
C SER A 13 5.96 -9.87 0.81
N ALA A 14 4.91 -9.05 0.87
CA ALA A 14 3.93 -8.93 -0.21
C ALA A 14 4.56 -8.39 -1.50
N LEU A 15 5.37 -7.35 -1.44
CA LEU A 15 6.06 -6.78 -2.60
C LEU A 15 7.03 -7.78 -3.24
N LYS A 16 7.77 -8.54 -2.44
CA LYS A 16 8.61 -9.64 -2.93
C LYS A 16 7.78 -10.72 -3.64
N ALA A 17 6.64 -11.11 -3.07
CA ALA A 17 5.72 -12.04 -3.72
C ALA A 17 5.13 -11.45 -5.03
N LEU A 18 4.93 -10.15 -5.11
CA LEU A 18 4.50 -9.47 -6.33
C LEU A 18 5.60 -9.33 -7.40
N GLY A 19 6.83 -9.80 -7.10
CA GLY A 19 7.96 -9.84 -8.02
C GLY A 19 9.00 -8.74 -7.82
N ILE A 20 8.84 -7.88 -6.81
CA ILE A 20 9.78 -6.80 -6.51
C ILE A 20 10.88 -7.35 -5.59
N ALA A 21 12.01 -7.73 -6.18
CA ALA A 21 13.09 -8.39 -5.46
C ALA A 21 13.70 -7.52 -4.34
N LYS A 22 13.79 -6.20 -4.55
CA LYS A 22 14.31 -5.21 -3.60
C LYS A 22 13.26 -4.11 -3.38
N PRO A 23 12.26 -4.33 -2.50
CA PRO A 23 11.20 -3.36 -2.28
C PRO A 23 11.71 -2.08 -1.64
N ARG A 24 11.27 -0.94 -2.18
CA ARG A 24 11.49 0.42 -1.64
C ARG A 24 10.23 0.86 -0.92
N ILE A 25 10.28 0.97 0.41
CA ILE A 25 9.10 1.26 1.24
C ILE A 25 9.28 2.62 1.92
N ALA A 26 8.34 3.53 1.72
CA ALA A 26 8.27 4.74 2.52
C ALA A 26 7.37 4.56 3.74
N VAL A 27 7.73 5.17 4.85
CA VAL A 27 6.89 5.30 6.05
C VAL A 27 6.44 6.76 6.14
N ALA A 28 5.12 6.98 6.10
CA ALA A 28 4.57 8.31 6.32
C ALA A 28 4.72 8.71 7.79
N ALA A 29 4.98 9.99 8.04
CA ALA A 29 4.88 10.57 9.37
C ALA A 29 3.45 10.51 9.89
N LEU A 30 3.28 10.34 11.19
CA LEU A 30 2.01 10.48 11.88
C LEU A 30 1.61 11.95 11.95
N ASN A 31 2.54 12.81 12.38
CA ASN A 31 2.25 14.22 12.60
C ASN A 31 2.46 15.04 11.31
N PRO A 32 1.77 16.19 11.17
CA PRO A 32 2.07 17.15 10.13
C PRO A 32 3.57 17.50 10.14
N HIS A 33 4.17 17.62 8.95
CA HIS A 33 5.58 17.97 8.81
C HIS A 33 6.56 17.07 9.61
N ALA A 34 6.17 15.81 9.88
CA ALA A 34 6.96 14.89 10.70
C ALA A 34 7.29 15.44 12.10
N GLY A 35 6.33 16.13 12.71
CA GLY A 35 6.46 16.71 14.04
C GLY A 35 7.11 18.10 14.07
N GLU A 36 7.65 18.60 12.95
CA GLU A 36 8.29 19.92 12.85
C GLU A 36 9.28 20.20 14.00
N GLY A 37 10.24 19.28 14.18
CA GLY A 37 11.23 19.36 15.27
C GLY A 37 10.62 19.27 16.67
N GLY A 38 9.47 18.62 16.81
CA GLY A 38 8.72 18.45 18.06
C GLY A 38 7.62 19.47 18.30
N LEU A 39 7.47 20.49 17.44
CA LEU A 39 6.40 21.50 17.57
C LEU A 39 5.00 20.92 17.35
N PHE A 40 4.87 19.87 16.54
CA PHE A 40 3.59 19.21 16.21
C PHE A 40 3.48 17.80 16.76
N GLY A 41 4.21 17.49 17.83
CA GLY A 41 4.27 16.16 18.43
C GLY A 41 5.63 15.50 18.21
N ASP A 42 5.90 14.44 18.98
CA ASP A 42 7.20 13.76 19.03
C ASP A 42 7.14 12.29 18.60
N GLU A 43 5.97 11.78 18.24
CA GLU A 43 5.74 10.37 17.93
C GLU A 43 6.58 9.90 16.74
N ASP A 44 6.80 10.78 15.75
CA ASP A 44 7.61 10.49 14.58
C ASP A 44 9.07 10.20 14.98
N ASP A 45 9.66 11.05 15.81
CA ASP A 45 11.05 10.89 16.28
C ASP A 45 11.20 9.80 17.34
N ARG A 46 10.22 9.70 18.25
CA ARG A 46 10.26 8.79 19.38
C ARG A 46 9.88 7.35 18.99
N VAL A 47 9.00 7.16 18.01
CA VAL A 47 8.44 5.84 17.65
C VAL A 47 8.76 5.43 16.22
N LEU A 48 8.55 6.29 15.22
CA LEU A 48 8.70 5.88 13.81
C LEU A 48 10.17 5.85 13.37
N ALA A 49 10.94 6.87 13.70
CA ALA A 49 12.34 6.99 13.30
C ALA A 49 13.22 5.83 13.81
N PRO A 50 13.09 5.34 15.06
CA PRO A 50 13.81 4.15 15.52
C PRO A 50 13.46 2.89 14.72
N VAL A 51 12.17 2.70 14.40
CA VAL A 51 11.72 1.54 13.60
C VAL A 51 12.31 1.61 12.20
N VAL A 52 12.25 2.77 11.53
CA VAL A 52 12.84 2.94 10.19
C VAL A 52 14.35 2.70 10.21
N ARG A 53 15.07 3.27 11.19
CA ARG A 53 16.52 3.05 11.34
C ARG A 53 16.86 1.57 11.47
N TRP A 54 16.08 0.81 12.24
CA TRP A 54 16.30 -0.63 12.39
C TRP A 54 16.24 -1.37 11.05
N PHE A 55 15.26 -1.06 10.19
CA PHE A 55 15.17 -1.66 8.85
C PHE A 55 16.34 -1.24 7.94
N ILE A 56 16.77 0.02 8.01
CA ILE A 56 17.93 0.52 7.25
C ILE A 56 19.21 -0.22 7.68
N GLU A 57 19.43 -0.34 8.99
CA GLU A 57 20.58 -1.05 9.56
C GLU A 57 20.56 -2.55 9.21
N ALA A 58 19.37 -3.14 9.08
CA ALA A 58 19.18 -4.50 8.57
C ALA A 58 19.35 -4.63 7.03
N GLY A 59 19.68 -3.54 6.33
CA GLY A 59 19.95 -3.53 4.88
C GLY A 59 18.70 -3.48 4.00
N HIS A 60 17.56 -3.06 4.55
CA HIS A 60 16.33 -2.86 3.78
C HIS A 60 16.20 -1.43 3.27
N ASP A 61 15.59 -1.27 2.08
CA ASP A 61 15.33 0.03 1.49
C ASP A 61 14.02 0.61 2.05
N VAL A 62 14.11 1.11 3.29
CA VAL A 62 13.01 1.76 4.01
C VAL A 62 13.38 3.21 4.27
N SER A 63 12.47 4.13 3.94
CA SER A 63 12.67 5.58 4.09
C SER A 63 11.61 6.21 4.99
N GLY A 64 12.00 7.15 5.85
CA GLY A 64 11.08 7.98 6.64
C GLY A 64 11.46 8.14 8.12
N PRO A 65 10.55 8.68 8.96
CA PRO A 65 9.22 9.17 8.59
C PRO A 65 9.26 10.35 7.61
N ILE A 66 8.38 10.36 6.61
CA ILE A 66 8.27 11.43 5.59
C ILE A 66 6.93 12.15 5.76
N PRO A 67 6.87 13.49 5.73
CA PRO A 67 5.61 14.23 5.78
C PRO A 67 4.56 13.69 4.79
N GLY A 68 3.32 13.53 5.29
CA GLY A 68 2.23 12.91 4.53
C GLY A 68 1.88 13.64 3.23
N ASP A 69 1.96 14.96 3.21
CA ASP A 69 1.75 15.79 2.01
C ASP A 69 2.80 15.54 0.90
N THR A 70 4.01 15.14 1.30
CA THR A 70 5.15 14.96 0.38
C THR A 70 5.33 13.50 -0.03
N VAL A 71 5.13 12.55 0.88
CA VAL A 71 5.42 11.12 0.65
C VAL A 71 4.64 10.53 -0.52
N PHE A 72 3.35 10.90 -0.68
CA PHE A 72 2.51 10.35 -1.75
C PHE A 72 2.80 10.98 -3.11
N VAL A 73 3.27 12.24 -3.15
CA VAL A 73 3.75 12.86 -4.39
C VAL A 73 4.99 12.14 -4.90
N ARG A 74 5.94 11.84 -4.00
CA ARG A 74 7.15 11.08 -4.30
C ARG A 74 6.84 9.64 -4.71
N ALA A 75 5.88 8.99 -4.04
CA ALA A 75 5.41 7.66 -4.43
C ALA A 75 4.77 7.67 -5.83
N ALA A 76 3.93 8.66 -6.14
CA ALA A 76 3.35 8.83 -7.47
C ALA A 76 4.42 9.09 -8.56
N ALA A 77 5.54 9.70 -8.19
CA ALA A 77 6.71 9.89 -9.05
C ALA A 77 7.57 8.61 -9.23
N GLY A 78 7.23 7.50 -8.58
CA GLY A 78 7.92 6.21 -8.72
C GLY A 78 9.14 6.03 -7.80
N GLU A 79 9.33 6.92 -6.81
CA GLU A 79 10.43 6.79 -5.84
C GLU A 79 10.28 5.58 -4.92
N PHE A 80 9.04 5.16 -4.64
CA PHE A 80 8.72 4.06 -3.73
C PHE A 80 7.78 3.04 -4.37
N ASP A 81 7.89 1.79 -3.95
CA ASP A 81 7.01 0.70 -4.39
C ASP A 81 5.77 0.57 -3.47
N ALA A 82 5.86 1.03 -2.23
CA ALA A 82 4.74 1.16 -1.31
C ALA A 82 4.96 2.29 -0.28
N VAL A 83 3.85 2.79 0.27
CA VAL A 83 3.84 3.71 1.41
C VAL A 83 3.07 3.07 2.56
N VAL A 84 3.68 3.00 3.74
CA VAL A 84 3.01 2.65 5.00
C VAL A 84 2.44 3.94 5.59
N ALA A 85 1.12 4.13 5.44
CA ALA A 85 0.39 5.22 6.06
C ALA A 85 0.07 4.89 7.53
N MET A 86 0.05 5.91 8.39
CA MET A 86 -0.21 5.76 9.82
C MET A 86 -1.70 5.61 10.15
N TYR A 87 -2.57 6.16 9.30
CA TYR A 87 -4.02 6.06 9.47
C TYR A 87 -4.75 6.02 8.12
N HIS A 88 -6.04 5.65 8.17
CA HIS A 88 -6.86 5.33 7.01
C HIS A 88 -6.88 6.47 5.97
N ASP A 89 -7.34 7.66 6.35
CA ASP A 89 -7.52 8.76 5.40
C ASP A 89 -6.19 9.27 4.83
N GLN A 90 -5.09 9.16 5.59
CA GLN A 90 -3.76 9.51 5.10
C GLN A 90 -3.39 8.72 3.84
N GLY A 91 -3.70 7.43 3.78
CA GLY A 91 -3.41 6.57 2.63
C GLY A 91 -4.56 6.49 1.62
N HIS A 92 -5.81 6.48 2.07
CA HIS A 92 -6.95 6.29 1.18
C HIS A 92 -7.26 7.52 0.31
N ILE A 93 -7.05 8.74 0.82
CA ILE A 93 -7.23 9.97 0.02
C ILE A 93 -6.29 9.97 -1.20
N PRO A 94 -4.96 9.82 -1.06
CA PRO A 94 -4.07 9.85 -2.22
C PRO A 94 -4.29 8.70 -3.19
N VAL A 95 -4.54 7.48 -2.69
CA VAL A 95 -4.87 6.32 -3.56
C VAL A 95 -6.11 6.62 -4.40
N LYS A 96 -7.15 7.18 -3.79
CA LYS A 96 -8.37 7.59 -4.50
C LYS A 96 -8.10 8.70 -5.51
N LEU A 97 -7.36 9.75 -5.13
CA LEU A 97 -7.02 10.84 -6.05
C LEU A 97 -6.26 10.35 -7.29
N LEU A 98 -5.39 9.36 -7.14
CA LEU A 98 -4.63 8.76 -8.25
C LEU A 98 -5.43 7.71 -9.03
N GLY A 99 -6.29 6.94 -8.36
CA GLY A 99 -7.06 5.84 -8.93
C GLY A 99 -8.40 6.24 -9.54
N PHE A 100 -8.92 7.43 -9.21
CA PHE A 100 -10.13 7.96 -9.80
C PHE A 100 -9.89 8.42 -11.22
N GLN A 101 -10.64 7.83 -12.15
CA GLN A 101 -10.68 8.29 -13.53
C GLN A 101 -11.97 9.05 -13.76
N ILE A 102 -11.83 10.33 -14.13
CA ILE A 102 -12.93 11.18 -14.59
C ILE A 102 -12.77 11.34 -16.09
N ASP A 103 -13.84 11.06 -16.83
CA ASP A 103 -13.89 11.40 -18.24
C ASP A 103 -13.98 12.94 -18.37
N PRO A 104 -12.96 13.60 -18.95
CA PRO A 104 -12.91 15.05 -19.02
C PRO A 104 -14.01 15.65 -19.92
N ALA A 105 -14.56 14.88 -20.87
CA ALA A 105 -15.62 15.34 -21.77
C ALA A 105 -16.99 15.28 -21.10
N THR A 106 -17.27 14.21 -20.34
CA THR A 106 -18.59 14.00 -19.74
C THR A 106 -18.67 14.40 -18.27
N ARG A 107 -17.52 14.66 -17.62
CA ARG A 107 -17.37 14.85 -16.17
C ARG A 107 -17.93 13.68 -15.35
N ARG A 108 -18.06 12.50 -15.97
CA ARG A 108 -18.55 11.30 -15.29
C ARG A 108 -17.39 10.48 -14.77
N TRP A 109 -17.67 9.80 -13.67
CA TRP A 109 -16.80 8.77 -13.13
C TRP A 109 -16.77 7.58 -14.10
N VAL A 110 -15.59 7.23 -14.59
CA VAL A 110 -15.40 6.07 -15.47
C VAL A 110 -14.86 4.84 -14.71
N GLY A 111 -14.32 5.04 -13.51
CA GLY A 111 -13.98 3.94 -12.61
C GLY A 111 -13.12 4.38 -11.43
N LEU A 112 -13.00 3.47 -10.46
CA LEU A 112 -11.98 3.48 -9.43
C LEU A 112 -11.09 2.26 -9.70
N GLY A 113 -9.84 2.51 -10.08
CA GLY A 113 -8.83 1.45 -10.17
C GLY A 113 -8.29 1.13 -8.78
N GLY A 114 -8.14 -0.15 -8.45
CA GLY A 114 -7.63 -0.56 -7.14
C GLY A 114 -8.07 -1.94 -6.69
N VAL A 115 -7.19 -2.61 -5.94
CA VAL A 115 -7.45 -3.90 -5.31
C VAL A 115 -7.13 -3.79 -3.83
N ASN A 116 -8.07 -4.21 -2.98
CA ASN A 116 -7.81 -4.34 -1.55
C ASN A 116 -7.17 -5.71 -1.28
N VAL A 117 -5.96 -5.72 -0.72
CA VAL A 117 -5.25 -6.94 -0.33
C VAL A 117 -5.08 -6.95 1.18
N THR A 118 -5.50 -8.03 1.84
CA THR A 118 -5.29 -8.19 3.28
C THR A 118 -4.02 -8.99 3.55
N LEU A 119 -3.03 -8.34 4.17
CA LEU A 119 -1.75 -8.94 4.54
C LEU A 119 -1.79 -9.53 5.95
N GLY A 120 -0.93 -10.50 6.22
CA GLY A 120 -0.82 -11.16 7.53
C GLY A 120 -1.73 -12.38 7.76
N LEU A 121 -2.70 -12.63 6.86
CA LEU A 121 -3.52 -13.84 6.94
C LEU A 121 -2.75 -15.09 6.47
N PRO A 122 -3.10 -16.30 6.98
CA PRO A 122 -2.52 -17.56 6.52
C PRO A 122 -2.93 -17.92 5.08
N ILE A 123 -3.88 -17.18 4.51
CA ILE A 123 -4.38 -17.32 3.14
C ILE A 123 -4.16 -16.02 2.36
N ILE A 124 -4.24 -16.12 1.03
CA ILE A 124 -4.30 -14.94 0.17
C ILE A 124 -5.75 -14.46 0.15
N ARG A 125 -5.95 -13.17 0.48
CA ARG A 125 -7.26 -12.52 0.40
C ARG A 125 -7.13 -11.21 -0.34
N THR A 126 -7.76 -11.15 -1.51
CA THR A 126 -7.98 -9.93 -2.28
C THR A 126 -9.47 -9.59 -2.30
N SER A 127 -9.81 -8.35 -2.62
CA SER A 127 -11.17 -7.86 -2.70
C SER A 127 -11.27 -6.69 -3.66
N VAL A 128 -12.45 -6.54 -4.26
CA VAL A 128 -12.84 -5.34 -5.01
C VAL A 128 -12.80 -4.09 -4.12
N ASP A 129 -12.62 -2.94 -4.74
CA ASP A 129 -12.56 -1.62 -4.06
C ASP A 129 -13.88 -0.83 -4.16
N HIS A 130 -14.97 -1.50 -4.56
CA HIS A 130 -16.32 -0.92 -4.64
C HIS A 130 -17.30 -1.60 -3.68
N GLY A 131 -18.42 -0.91 -3.41
CA GLY A 131 -19.54 -1.43 -2.62
C GLY A 131 -20.46 -2.37 -3.40
N THR A 132 -21.63 -2.66 -2.85
CA THR A 132 -22.59 -3.64 -3.41
C THR A 132 -23.34 -3.18 -4.66
N ALA A 133 -23.43 -1.86 -4.89
CA ALA A 133 -24.11 -1.27 -6.05
C ALA A 133 -25.54 -1.84 -6.30
N PHE A 134 -26.36 -1.90 -5.24
CA PHE A 134 -27.69 -2.52 -5.27
C PHE A 134 -28.63 -1.89 -6.32
N ASP A 135 -28.46 -0.60 -6.60
CA ASP A 135 -29.22 0.17 -7.58
C ASP A 135 -29.03 -0.33 -9.02
N ILE A 136 -27.93 -1.05 -9.32
CA ILE A 136 -27.63 -1.61 -10.65
C ILE A 136 -27.64 -3.14 -10.71
N ALA A 137 -27.96 -3.82 -9.61
CA ALA A 137 -27.99 -5.28 -9.54
C ALA A 137 -28.98 -5.88 -10.56
N GLY A 138 -28.52 -6.87 -11.33
CA GLY A 138 -29.33 -7.54 -12.37
C GLY A 138 -29.57 -6.72 -13.65
N LYS A 139 -29.04 -5.50 -13.76
CA LYS A 139 -29.25 -4.62 -14.93
C LYS A 139 -28.18 -4.75 -16.02
N GLY A 140 -27.13 -5.54 -15.79
CA GLY A 140 -26.01 -5.69 -16.73
C GLY A 140 -25.13 -4.43 -16.87
N LEU A 141 -25.19 -3.51 -15.91
CA LEU A 141 -24.48 -2.21 -15.95
C LEU A 141 -23.17 -2.18 -15.14
N ALA A 142 -22.90 -3.21 -14.33
CA ALA A 142 -21.73 -3.24 -13.47
C ALA A 142 -20.43 -3.40 -14.28
N ASN A 143 -19.40 -2.63 -13.93
CA ASN A 143 -18.07 -2.78 -14.50
C ASN A 143 -17.30 -3.90 -13.75
N PRO A 144 -16.89 -4.99 -14.43
CA PRO A 144 -16.22 -6.12 -13.77
C PRO A 144 -14.73 -5.89 -13.48
N GLN A 145 -14.14 -4.76 -13.92
CA GLN A 145 -12.69 -4.54 -13.93
C GLN A 145 -12.03 -4.76 -12.56
N SER A 146 -12.56 -4.20 -11.47
CA SER A 146 -11.99 -4.37 -10.12
C SER A 146 -12.00 -5.83 -9.64
N MET A 147 -13.00 -6.62 -10.05
CA MET A 147 -13.05 -8.06 -9.74
C MET A 147 -11.97 -8.82 -10.49
N ILE A 148 -11.77 -8.52 -11.78
CA ILE A 148 -10.73 -9.13 -12.60
C ILE A 148 -9.35 -8.82 -12.00
N GLU A 149 -9.07 -7.55 -11.71
CA GLU A 149 -7.82 -7.12 -11.08
C GLU A 149 -7.59 -7.80 -9.73
N ALA A 150 -8.64 -7.98 -8.91
CA ALA A 150 -8.54 -8.67 -7.64
C ALA A 150 -8.15 -10.15 -7.79
N VAL A 151 -8.66 -10.83 -8.82
CA VAL A 151 -8.30 -12.22 -9.14
C VAL A 151 -6.86 -12.30 -9.65
N GLU A 152 -6.46 -11.40 -10.55
CA GLU A 152 -5.10 -11.34 -11.09
C GLU A 152 -4.05 -11.10 -9.99
N TYR A 153 -4.34 -10.19 -9.05
CA TYR A 153 -3.48 -9.97 -7.89
C TYR A 153 -3.36 -11.20 -7.01
N ALA A 154 -4.46 -11.93 -6.79
CA ALA A 154 -4.43 -13.17 -6.01
C ALA A 154 -3.55 -14.23 -6.69
N GLU A 155 -3.65 -14.38 -8.01
CA GLU A 155 -2.81 -15.28 -8.80
C GLU A 155 -1.32 -14.91 -8.68
N ARG A 156 -0.99 -13.63 -8.91
CA ARG A 156 0.39 -13.12 -8.81
C ARG A 156 1.00 -13.40 -7.44
N LEU A 157 0.25 -13.11 -6.37
CA LEU A 157 0.66 -13.40 -4.99
C LEU A 157 0.86 -14.90 -4.75
N ALA A 158 -0.01 -15.76 -5.29
CA ALA A 158 0.08 -17.20 -5.14
C ALA A 158 1.33 -17.77 -5.82
N ILE A 159 1.61 -17.33 -7.05
CA ILE A 159 2.82 -17.70 -7.79
C ILE A 159 4.06 -17.21 -7.05
N GLY A 160 4.05 -15.96 -6.60
CA GLY A 160 5.14 -15.34 -5.84
C GLY A 160 5.48 -16.07 -4.55
N ARG A 161 4.49 -16.31 -3.69
CA ARG A 161 4.68 -17.04 -2.43
C ARG A 161 5.27 -18.42 -2.64
N ARG A 162 4.84 -19.15 -3.68
CA ARG A 162 5.41 -20.46 -4.05
C ARG A 162 6.88 -20.36 -4.46
N LYS A 163 7.26 -19.34 -5.24
CA LYS A 163 8.66 -19.11 -5.65
C LYS A 163 9.54 -18.82 -4.43
N VAL A 164 9.10 -17.94 -3.54
CA VAL A 164 9.81 -17.60 -2.31
C VAL A 164 9.99 -18.83 -1.42
N ALA A 165 8.94 -19.61 -1.20
CA ALA A 165 9.00 -20.83 -0.39
C ALA A 165 9.95 -21.89 -0.97
N ARG A 166 9.95 -22.08 -2.31
CA ARG A 166 10.88 -23.00 -2.97
C ARG A 166 12.33 -22.54 -2.87
N GLY A 167 12.60 -21.24 -3.02
CA GLY A 167 13.94 -20.66 -2.89
C GLY A 167 14.53 -20.82 -1.49
N ALA A 168 13.69 -20.74 -0.44
CA ALA A 168 14.12 -20.95 0.94
C ALA A 168 14.37 -22.43 1.30
N ALA A 169 13.85 -23.39 0.53
CA ALA A 169 14.02 -24.83 0.79
C ALA A 169 15.30 -25.43 0.14
N ILE A 170 15.97 -24.67 -0.74
CA ILE A 170 17.12 -25.12 -1.53
C ILE A 170 18.43 -24.40 -1.17
N GLY A 171 18.39 -23.42 -0.26
CA GLY A 171 19.54 -22.68 0.24
C GLY A 171 19.75 -22.94 1.73
#